data_AF-A0A1N7R8D8-F1
#
_entry.id   AF-A0A1N7R8D8-F1
#
_cell.length_a   1.000
_cell.length_b   1.000
_cell.length_c   1.000
_cell.angle_alpha   90.00
_cell.angle_beta   90.00
_cell.angle_gamma   90.00
#
_symmetry.space_group_name_H-M   'P 1'
#
loop_
_entity.id
_entity.type
_entity.pdbx_description
1 polymer ?
#
loop_
_entity_poly.entity_id
_entity_poly.type
_entity_poly.pdbx_seq_one_letter_code
_entity_poly.pdbx_strand_id
1 'polypeptide(L)'
;MPRNSTYVKEGILTGKIKTWEQIFDLYSISWIALDSGFRNATLRKKSRDTADFNAKETLKLAALFGLTYGQLHKFNLKCTGNKEYFK
;
A
#
# COMPACT_ATOMS: atom_id res chain seq x y z
N MET A 1 12.74 -1.86 13.55
CA MET A 1 12.29 -3.14 12.95
C MET A 1 12.93 -3.27 11.58
N PRO A 2 13.50 -4.43 11.21
CA PRO A 2 14.04 -4.64 9.87
C PRO A 2 12.91 -4.42 8.86
N ARG A 3 13.24 -3.65 7.82
CA ARG A 3 12.36 -3.24 6.72
C ARG A 3 12.03 -4.46 5.85
N ASN A 4 11.15 -5.35 6.33
CA ASN A 4 10.90 -6.62 5.65
C ASN A 4 9.78 -6.48 4.63
N SER A 5 10.07 -5.77 3.53
CA SER A 5 9.18 -5.63 2.37
C SER A 5 8.70 -6.99 1.84
N THR A 6 9.49 -8.06 2.07
CA THR A 6 9.14 -9.45 1.79
C THR A 6 7.80 -9.87 2.40
N TYR A 7 7.52 -9.49 3.65
CA TYR A 7 6.28 -9.89 4.33
C TYR A 7 5.06 -9.17 3.73
N VAL A 8 5.21 -7.88 3.40
CA VAL A 8 4.16 -7.11 2.70
C VAL A 8 3.90 -7.68 1.32
N LYS A 9 4.97 -7.96 0.56
CA LYS A 9 4.90 -8.59 -0.76
C LYS A 9 4.16 -9.93 -0.72
N GLU A 10 4.62 -10.85 0.11
CA GLU A 10 4.00 -12.18 0.22
C GLU A 10 2.56 -12.09 0.74
N GLY A 11 2.30 -11.21 1.72
CA GLY A 11 0.96 -10.97 2.23
C GLY A 11 -0.02 -10.49 1.16
N ILE A 12 0.41 -9.54 0.32
CA ILE A 12 -0.40 -9.03 -0.80
C ILE A 12 -0.62 -10.13 -1.86
N LEU A 13 0.43 -10.86 -2.23
CA LEU A 13 0.36 -11.89 -3.28
C LEU A 13 -0.47 -13.10 -2.86
N THR A 14 -0.42 -13.49 -1.59
CA THR A 14 -1.21 -14.59 -1.02
C THR A 14 -2.63 -14.18 -0.62
N GLY A 15 -2.96 -12.89 -0.64
CA GLY A 15 -4.27 -12.36 -0.25
C GLY A 15 -4.50 -12.32 1.27
N LYS A 16 -3.45 -12.53 2.08
CA LYS A 16 -3.49 -12.32 3.54
C LYS A 16 -3.62 -10.84 3.89
N ILE A 17 -2.96 -9.98 3.12
CA ILE A 17 -3.11 -8.52 3.19
C ILE A 17 -4.14 -8.10 2.14
N LYS A 18 -5.22 -7.47 2.59
CA LYS A 18 -6.36 -7.02 1.79
C LYS A 18 -6.60 -5.51 1.89
N THR A 19 -6.00 -4.86 2.89
CA THR A 19 -6.15 -3.42 3.13
C THR A 19 -4.78 -2.77 3.36
N TRP A 20 -4.70 -1.47 3.12
CA TRP A 20 -3.54 -0.66 3.45
C TRP A 20 -3.33 -0.52 4.95
N GLU A 21 -4.37 -0.58 5.79
CA GLU A 21 -4.27 -0.56 7.24
C GLU A 21 -3.46 -1.75 7.74
N GLN A 22 -3.67 -2.94 7.18
CA GLN A 22 -2.86 -4.10 7.49
C GLN A 22 -1.39 -3.89 7.08
N ILE A 23 -1.13 -3.13 6.02
CA ILE A 23 0.24 -2.71 5.68
C ILE A 23 0.76 -1.72 6.72
N PHE A 24 -0.07 -0.79 7.20
CA PHE A 24 0.33 0.21 8.20
C PHE A 24 0.61 -0.37 9.59
N ASP A 25 -0.06 -1.46 9.96
CA ASP A 25 0.21 -2.21 11.19
C ASP A 25 1.59 -2.89 11.14
N LEU A 26 2.04 -3.26 9.93
CA LEU A 26 3.33 -3.91 9.69
C LEU A 26 4.45 -2.89 9.41
N TYR A 27 4.09 -1.75 8.83
CA TYR A 27 4.99 -0.70 8.40
C TYR A 27 4.43 0.67 8.76
N SER A 28 5.14 1.38 9.63
CA SER A 28 4.71 2.73 9.99
C SER A 28 4.54 3.62 8.75
N ILE A 29 3.35 4.23 8.66
CA ILE A 29 2.95 5.10 7.56
C ILE A 29 3.95 6.23 7.28
N SER A 30 4.59 6.76 8.34
CA SER A 30 5.64 7.78 8.28
C SER A 30 6.83 7.36 7.44
N TRP A 31 7.20 6.08 7.51
CA TRP A 31 8.32 5.55 6.73
C TRP A 31 7.93 5.32 5.28
N ILE A 32 6.75 4.74 5.03
CA ILE A 32 6.25 4.57 3.65
C ILE A 32 6.16 5.93 2.96
N ALA A 33 5.64 6.94 3.67
CA ALA A 33 5.53 8.30 3.17
C ALA A 33 6.89 8.91 2.85
N LEU A 34 7.87 8.77 3.76
CA LEU A 34 9.22 9.28 3.56
C LEU A 34 9.91 8.62 2.37
N ASP A 35 9.93 7.28 2.31
CA ASP A 35 10.62 6.52 1.27
C ASP A 35 9.96 6.68 -0.11
N SER A 36 8.64 6.89 -0.14
CA SER A 36 7.90 7.06 -1.39
C SER A 36 7.70 8.53 -1.78
N GLY A 37 8.14 9.47 -0.94
CA GLY A 37 8.04 10.91 -1.17
C GLY A 37 6.61 11.47 -1.07
N PHE A 38 5.77 10.88 -0.23
CA PHE A 38 4.44 11.40 0.09
C PHE A 38 4.47 12.23 1.38
N ARG A 39 3.49 13.12 1.52
CA ARG A 39 3.09 13.59 2.85
C ARG A 39 2.27 12.50 3.54
N ASN A 40 2.49 12.30 4.83
CA ASN A 40 1.76 11.32 5.65
C ASN A 40 0.23 11.42 5.51
N ALA A 41 -0.31 12.64 5.60
CA ALA A 41 -1.74 12.88 5.46
C ALA A 41 -2.28 12.49 4.08
N THR A 42 -1.50 12.73 3.01
CA THR A 42 -1.86 12.35 1.65
C THR A 42 -1.86 10.84 1.48
N LEU A 43 -0.82 10.15 1.97
CA LEU A 43 -0.76 8.69 1.91
C LEU A 43 -1.95 8.06 2.64
N ARG A 44 -2.29 8.56 3.83
CA ARG A 44 -3.43 8.07 4.63
C ARG A 44 -4.78 8.31 3.96
N LYS A 45 -4.94 9.43 3.25
CA LYS A 45 -6.16 9.72 2.49
C LYS A 45 -6.28 8.76 1.31
N LYS A 46 -5.22 8.66 0.49
CA LYS A 46 -5.20 7.82 -0.72
C LYS A 46 -5.24 6.33 -0.41
N SER A 47 -4.79 5.89 0.76
CA SER A 47 -4.88 4.49 1.16
C SER A 47 -6.30 4.03 1.48
N ARG A 48 -7.22 4.96 1.77
CA ARG A 48 -8.65 4.68 2.00
C ARG A 48 -9.45 4.72 0.71
N ASP A 49 -9.05 5.58 -0.22
CA ASP A 49 -9.56 5.59 -1.59
C ASP A 49 -8.40 5.46 -2.57
N THR A 50 -8.07 4.20 -2.86
CA THR A 50 -6.91 3.82 -3.65
C THR A 50 -7.04 4.15 -5.14
N ALA A 51 -8.21 4.65 -5.58
CA ALA A 51 -8.39 5.21 -6.92
C ALA A 51 -7.56 6.50 -7.13
N ASP A 52 -7.25 7.22 -6.06
CA ASP A 52 -6.48 8.47 -6.11
C ASP A 52 -4.97 8.26 -6.32
N PHE A 53 -4.48 7.02 -6.27
CA PHE A 53 -3.08 6.73 -6.57
C PHE A 53 -2.82 6.81 -8.08
N ASN A 54 -1.94 7.74 -8.47
CA ASN A 54 -1.51 7.83 -9.86
C ASN A 54 -0.46 6.75 -10.19
N ALA A 55 -0.11 6.65 -11.48
CA ALA A 55 0.81 5.62 -11.96
C ALA A 55 2.22 5.74 -11.34
N LYS A 56 2.75 6.97 -11.20
CA LYS A 56 4.08 7.25 -10.62
C LYS A 56 4.14 6.88 -9.14
N GLU A 57 3.09 7.22 -8.41
CA GLU A 57 2.89 6.90 -7.00
C GLU A 57 2.85 5.39 -6.77
N THR A 58 2.06 4.68 -7.59
CA THR A 58 1.97 3.22 -7.55
C THR A 58 3.31 2.57 -7.90
N LEU A 59 4.06 3.10 -8.86
CA LEU A 59 5.41 2.62 -9.20
C LEU A 59 6.38 2.72 -8.02
N LYS A 60 6.40 3.86 -7.31
CA LYS A 60 7.27 4.06 -6.15
C LYS A 60 6.92 3.12 -5.00
N LEU A 61 5.64 2.99 -4.69
CA LEU A 61 5.17 2.09 -3.64
C LEU A 61 5.43 0.62 -4.01
N ALA A 62 5.28 0.26 -5.30
CA ALA A 62 5.58 -1.09 -5.77
C ALA A 62 7.07 -1.40 -5.60
N ALA A 63 7.95 -0.46 -5.95
CA ALA A 63 9.39 -0.60 -5.73
C ALA A 63 9.73 -0.75 -4.24
N LEU A 64 9.10 0.04 -3.35
CA LEU A 64 9.30 -0.05 -1.90
C LEU A 64 8.96 -1.45 -1.36
N PHE A 65 7.87 -2.05 -1.86
CA PHE A 65 7.43 -3.37 -1.43
C PHE A 65 7.99 -4.53 -2.27
N GLY A 66 8.89 -4.27 -3.23
CA GLY A 66 9.43 -5.30 -4.11
C GLY A 66 8.39 -5.99 -5.01
N LEU A 67 7.31 -5.27 -5.34
CA LEU A 67 6.22 -5.68 -6.22
C LEU A 67 6.40 -5.07 -7.62
N THR A 68 5.77 -5.66 -8.62
CA THR A 68 5.59 -5.00 -9.92
C THR A 68 4.47 -3.98 -9.84
N TYR A 69 4.49 -2.98 -10.74
CA TYR A 69 3.39 -2.02 -10.88
C TYR A 69 2.03 -2.71 -11.00
N GLY A 70 1.94 -3.74 -11.85
CA GLY A 70 0.69 -4.46 -12.08
C GLY A 70 0.19 -5.20 -10.84
N GLN A 71 1.09 -5.73 -9.99
CA GLN A 71 0.70 -6.39 -8.74
C GLN A 71 0.13 -5.38 -7.75
N LEU A 72 0.81 -4.26 -7.53
CA LEU A 72 0.31 -3.24 -6.61
C LEU A 72 -0.93 -2.53 -7.14
N HIS A 73 -1.01 -2.29 -8.46
CA HIS A 73 -2.19 -1.72 -9.08
C HIS A 73 -3.41 -2.63 -8.91
N LYS A 74 -3.26 -3.94 -9.11
CA LYS A 74 -4.33 -4.92 -8.82
C LYS A 74 -4.73 -4.92 -7.35
N PHE A 75 -3.77 -4.77 -6.43
CA PHE A 75 -4.06 -4.63 -5.00
C PHE A 75 -4.86 -3.35 -4.70
N ASN A 76 -4.43 -2.21 -5.24
CA ASN A 76 -5.16 -0.94 -5.13
C ASN A 76 -6.58 -1.07 -5.67
N LEU A 77 -6.78 -1.69 -6.83
CA LEU A 77 -8.13 -1.91 -7.38
C LEU A 77 -9.02 -2.76 -6.45
N LYS A 78 -8.45 -3.72 -5.73
CA LYS A 78 -9.19 -4.52 -4.72
C LYS A 78 -9.50 -3.72 -3.46
N CYS A 79 -8.65 -2.76 -3.12
CA CYS A 79 -8.86 -1.88 -1.97
C CYS A 79 -9.87 -0.77 -2.27
N THR A 80 -9.99 -0.35 -3.53
CA THR A 80 -10.93 0.68 -3.97
C THR A 80 -12.37 0.19 -3.70
N GLY A 81 -13.09 0.89 -2.83
CA GLY A 81 -14.47 0.51 -2.46
C GLY A 81 -14.56 -0.76 -1.60
N ASN A 82 -13.45 -1.21 -0.99
CA ASN A 82 -13.48 -2.38 -0.11
C ASN A 82 -14.35 -2.11 1.12
N LYS A 83 -15.44 -2.89 1.27
CA LYS A 83 -16.39 -2.80 2.39
C LYS A 83 -15.75 -3.04 3.76
N GLU A 84 -14.57 -3.65 3.81
CA GLU A 84 -13.79 -3.83 5.06
C GLU A 84 -13.32 -2.49 5.66
N TYR A 85 -13.25 -1.40 4.89
CA TYR A 85 -12.97 -0.05 5.40
C TYR A 85 -14.16 0.63 6.08
N PHE A 86 -15.36 0.08 5.89
CA PHE A 86 -16.63 0.65 6.36
C PHE A 86 -17.26 -0.19 7.49
N LYS A 87 -16.59 -1.25 7.93
CA LYS A 87 -16.94 -2.03 9.12
C LYS A 87 -16.17 -1.50 10.33
#